data_AF-A0A7E4UMT2-F1
#
_entry.id   AF-A0A7E4UMT2-F1
#
_cell.length_a   1.000
_cell.length_b   1.000
_cell.length_c   1.000
_cell.angle_alpha   90.00
_cell.angle_beta   90.00
_cell.angle_gamma   90.00
#
_symmetry.space_group_name_H-M   'P 1'
#
loop_
_entity.id
_entity.type
_entity.pdbx_description
1 polymer ?
#
loop_
_entity_poly.entity_id
_entity_poly.type
_entity_poly.pdbx_seq_one_letter_code
_entity_poly.pdbx_strand_id
1 'polypeptide(L)'
;MAMSPYYYLGVDILIITLQTLSIIGNGFVISLFIIFKRLRQNMSLRLLLLLCCSDWVFAVLALPYTVYYVVGWNQIMFDYNAIIISLTGSAFILAYKVNLIVTIAIAVDRLQAMRMPVYYRRKSQMCYVWMTLFIGLAWGAADTVSMIIMTPLNVHIYNCAAMGCFQANDFRAYWGISNMFLNVIAMLLTIWVAHELSGFKRKNSVTLGIREQKQLTQANRLSFGILLISMLFLLIPSTFVGVIDLMKLEIFKKIGPFYIIGLLLAGVLNSVVYITLHAELRKAANALCSGKLVMESSTAVSPTTNAYSTF
;
A
#
# COMPACT_ATOMS: atom_id res chain seq x y z
N MET A 1 4.44 -17.59 27.93
CA MET A 1 5.88 -17.55 27.58
C MET A 1 6.24 -16.15 27.09
N ALA A 2 6.92 -15.35 27.91
CA ALA A 2 7.42 -14.04 27.51
C ALA A 2 8.51 -14.23 26.45
N MET A 3 8.45 -13.49 25.34
CA MET A 3 9.52 -13.49 24.35
C MET A 3 10.72 -12.72 24.89
N SER A 4 11.93 -13.14 24.52
CA SER A 4 13.18 -12.50 24.94
C SER A 4 13.17 -11.00 24.57
N PRO A 5 13.68 -10.08 25.42
CA PRO A 5 13.81 -8.66 25.08
C PRO A 5 14.56 -8.41 23.76
N TYR A 6 15.51 -9.29 23.43
CA TYR A 6 16.27 -9.25 22.16
C TYR A 6 15.42 -9.55 20.92
N TYR A 7 14.32 -10.30 21.07
CA TYR A 7 13.38 -10.55 19.97
C TYR A 7 12.71 -9.24 19.54
N TYR A 8 12.25 -8.42 20.49
CA TYR A 8 11.62 -7.13 20.19
C TYR A 8 12.59 -6.16 19.53
N LEU A 9 13.84 -6.09 20.04
CA LEU A 9 14.88 -5.29 19.41
C LEU A 9 15.15 -5.72 17.96
N GLY A 10 15.25 -7.03 17.71
CA GLY A 10 15.43 -7.57 16.36
C GLY A 10 14.28 -7.22 15.41
N VAL A 11 13.05 -7.24 15.92
CA VAL A 11 11.85 -6.80 15.18
C VAL A 11 11.92 -5.31 14.86
N ASP A 12 12.29 -4.46 15.82
CA ASP A 12 12.37 -3.01 15.60
C ASP A 12 13.48 -2.63 14.62
N ILE A 13 14.65 -3.29 14.69
CA ILE A 13 15.74 -3.14 13.71
C ILE A 13 15.28 -3.55 12.31
N LEU A 14 14.55 -4.67 12.19
CA LEU A 14 13.98 -5.11 10.92
C LEU A 14 12.99 -4.07 10.37
N ILE A 15 12.12 -3.51 11.22
CA ILE A 15 11.16 -2.48 10.83
C ILE A 15 11.89 -1.23 10.30
N ILE A 16 12.94 -0.75 10.99
CA ILE A 16 13.75 0.39 10.51
C ILE A 16 14.42 0.08 9.17
N THR A 17 14.94 -1.14 9.01
CA THR A 17 15.54 -1.58 7.74
C THR A 17 14.50 -1.57 6.61
N LEU A 18 13.29 -2.09 6.85
CA LEU A 18 12.23 -2.06 5.86
C LEU A 18 11.70 -0.64 5.58
N GLN A 19 11.65 0.23 6.60
CA GLN A 19 11.28 1.64 6.44
C GLN A 19 12.27 2.37 5.52
N THR A 20 13.57 2.24 5.78
CA THR A 20 14.61 2.87 4.94
C THR A 20 14.53 2.40 3.49
N LEU A 21 14.37 1.09 3.27
CA LEU A 21 14.17 0.53 1.93
C LEU A 21 12.89 1.06 1.27
N SER A 22 11.79 1.17 2.02
CA SER A 22 10.51 1.71 1.50
C SER A 22 10.63 3.18 1.13
N ILE A 23 11.29 3.99 1.95
CA ILE A 23 11.53 5.43 1.68
C ILE A 23 12.35 5.59 0.40
N ILE A 24 13.44 4.83 0.25
CA ILE A 24 14.31 4.89 -0.93
C ILE A 24 13.56 4.40 -2.17
N GLY A 25 12.95 3.22 -2.11
CA GLY A 25 12.28 2.59 -3.25
C GLY A 25 11.08 3.39 -3.74
N ASN A 26 10.16 3.75 -2.85
CA ASN A 26 8.98 4.53 -3.21
C ASN A 26 9.35 5.99 -3.54
N GLY A 27 10.31 6.59 -2.84
CA GLY A 27 10.81 7.93 -3.16
C GLY A 27 11.43 8.01 -4.56
N PHE A 28 12.17 6.98 -4.97
CA PHE A 28 12.71 6.87 -6.32
C PHE A 28 11.59 6.80 -7.39
N VAL A 29 10.58 5.95 -7.17
CA VAL A 29 9.44 5.85 -8.10
C VAL A 29 8.69 7.17 -8.20
N ILE A 30 8.40 7.84 -7.09
CA ILE A 30 7.76 9.17 -7.07
C ILE A 30 8.60 10.18 -7.86
N SER A 31 9.92 10.18 -7.68
CA SER A 31 10.85 11.06 -8.41
C SER A 31 10.73 10.86 -9.92
N LEU A 32 10.55 9.62 -10.42
CA LEU A 32 10.31 9.36 -11.84
C LEU A 32 9.00 10.02 -12.33
N PHE A 33 7.92 10.01 -11.53
CA PHE A 33 6.67 10.68 -11.89
C PHE A 33 6.76 12.21 -11.87
N ILE A 34 7.63 12.77 -11.01
CA ILE A 34 7.92 14.21 -10.95
C ILE A 34 8.72 14.63 -12.19
N ILE A 35 9.76 13.88 -12.56
CA ILE A 35 10.66 14.22 -13.67
C ILE A 35 9.96 14.00 -15.02
N PHE A 36 9.34 12.84 -15.24
CA PHE A 36 8.81 12.48 -16.56
C PHE A 36 7.31 12.78 -16.68
N LYS A 37 6.97 13.90 -17.33
CA LYS A 37 5.57 14.33 -17.60
C LYS A 37 4.73 13.23 -18.26
N ARG A 38 5.33 12.43 -19.15
CA ARG A 38 4.66 11.32 -19.85
C ARG A 38 4.06 10.28 -18.90
N LEU A 39 4.73 9.98 -17.77
CA LEU A 39 4.23 9.04 -16.77
C LEU A 39 2.99 9.59 -16.06
N ARG A 40 2.97 10.89 -15.75
CA ARG A 40 1.87 11.59 -15.06
C ARG A 40 0.61 11.72 -15.90
N GLN A 41 0.78 11.82 -17.22
CA GLN A 41 -0.33 11.90 -18.18
C GLN A 41 -1.06 10.56 -18.31
N ASN A 42 -0.41 9.43 -17.99
CA ASN A 42 -1.05 8.13 -18.06
C ASN A 42 -2.04 7.92 -16.91
N MET A 43 -3.33 7.98 -17.26
CA MET A 43 -4.47 7.85 -16.34
C MET A 43 -4.42 6.55 -15.51
N SER A 44 -3.98 5.45 -16.13
CA SER A 44 -3.94 4.12 -15.50
C SER A 44 -2.87 3.95 -14.42
N LEU A 45 -1.92 4.88 -14.33
CA LEU A 45 -0.83 4.88 -13.34
C LEU A 45 -1.14 5.71 -12.11
N ARG A 46 -2.24 6.47 -12.09
CA ARG A 46 -2.53 7.42 -11.01
C ARG A 46 -2.86 6.75 -9.69
N LEU A 47 -3.61 5.64 -9.70
CA LEU A 47 -3.84 4.81 -8.52
C LEU A 47 -2.54 4.18 -7.99
N LEU A 48 -1.62 3.82 -8.90
CA LEU A 48 -0.32 3.25 -8.53
C LEU A 48 0.60 4.30 -7.90
N LEU A 49 0.57 5.52 -8.45
CA LEU A 49 1.24 6.67 -7.85
C LEU A 49 0.64 6.98 -6.47
N LEU A 50 -0.68 6.92 -6.32
CA LEU A 50 -1.33 7.10 -5.02
C LEU A 50 -0.85 6.06 -3.99
N LEU A 51 -0.79 4.79 -4.38
CA LEU A 51 -0.28 3.71 -3.52
C LEU A 51 1.20 3.93 -3.14
N CYS A 52 2.02 4.33 -4.10
CA CYS A 52 3.43 4.64 -3.85
C CYS A 52 3.62 5.84 -2.91
N CYS A 53 2.81 6.89 -3.09
CA CYS A 53 2.78 8.03 -2.19
C CYS A 53 2.32 7.64 -0.78
N SER A 54 1.29 6.80 -0.62
CA SER A 54 0.84 6.35 0.70
C SER A 54 1.89 5.49 1.40
N ASP A 55 2.56 4.59 0.68
CA ASP A 55 3.65 3.77 1.22
C ASP A 55 4.85 4.61 1.67
N TRP A 56 5.20 5.65 0.90
CA TRP A 56 6.27 6.59 1.26
C TRP A 56 5.90 7.45 2.47
N VAL A 57 4.70 8.06 2.47
CA VAL A 57 4.21 8.89 3.58
C VAL A 57 4.15 8.06 4.87
N PHE A 58 3.65 6.83 4.80
CA PHE A 58 3.63 5.91 5.92
C PHE A 58 5.03 5.65 6.48
N ALA A 59 5.98 5.28 5.61
CA ALA A 59 7.34 4.95 6.04
C ALA A 59 8.01 6.14 6.74
N VAL A 60 7.79 7.37 6.27
CA VAL A 60 8.29 8.60 6.90
C VAL A 60 7.60 8.89 8.23
N LEU A 61 6.27 8.87 8.27
CA LEU A 61 5.49 9.21 9.46
C LEU A 61 5.60 8.16 10.57
N ALA A 62 5.97 6.92 10.25
CA ALA A 62 6.21 5.85 11.21
C ALA A 62 7.63 5.85 11.81
N LEU A 63 8.55 6.70 11.33
CA LEU A 63 9.92 6.81 11.88
C LEU A 63 9.96 7.27 13.34
N PRO A 64 9.21 8.30 13.78
CA PRO A 64 9.23 8.71 15.19
C PRO A 64 8.80 7.59 16.13
N TYR A 65 7.84 6.77 15.71
CA TYR A 65 7.40 5.59 16.45
C TYR A 65 8.54 4.57 16.60
N THR A 66 9.19 4.17 15.51
CA THR A 66 10.23 3.13 15.55
C THR A 66 11.49 3.59 16.28
N VAL A 67 11.90 4.85 16.08
CA VAL A 67 13.04 5.44 16.81
C VAL A 67 12.76 5.46 18.31
N TYR A 68 11.54 5.80 18.73
CA TYR A 68 11.18 5.81 20.15
C TYR A 68 11.28 4.42 20.79
N TYR A 69 10.84 3.37 20.08
CA TYR A 69 10.99 1.98 20.54
C TYR A 69 12.46 1.54 20.63
N VAL A 70 13.29 1.85 19.63
CA VAL A 70 14.71 1.44 19.65
C VAL A 70 15.52 2.18 20.71
N VAL A 71 15.31 3.49 20.86
CA VAL A 71 16.02 4.32 21.84
C VAL A 71 15.58 3.99 23.27
N GLY A 72 14.29 3.73 23.48
CA GLY A 72 13.73 3.35 24.78
C GLY A 72 13.91 1.87 25.14
N TRP A 73 14.58 1.08 24.29
CA TRP A 73 14.76 -0.35 24.53
C TRP A 73 15.69 -0.59 25.73
N ASN A 74 15.27 -1.46 26.64
CA ASN A 74 16.02 -1.86 27.82
C ASN A 74 15.89 -3.37 28.05
N GLN A 75 16.98 -4.01 28.45
CA GLN A 75 17.07 -5.47 28.67
C GLN A 75 16.29 -5.94 29.92
N ILE A 76 16.04 -5.04 30.88
CA ILE A 76 15.49 -5.37 32.19
C ILE A 76 13.99 -5.08 32.26
N MET A 77 13.55 -3.90 31.79
CA MET A 77 12.14 -3.49 31.83
C MET A 77 11.81 -2.54 30.68
N PHE A 78 10.69 -2.76 30.01
CA PHE A 78 10.14 -1.80 29.05
C PHE A 78 9.30 -0.76 29.78
N ASP A 79 9.70 0.50 29.66
CA ASP A 79 9.00 1.65 30.20
C ASP A 79 8.83 2.69 29.09
N TYR A 80 7.63 2.72 28.50
CA TYR A 80 7.31 3.65 27.44
C TYR A 80 6.10 4.49 27.80
N ASN A 81 6.11 5.74 27.32
CA ASN A 81 4.99 6.66 27.51
C ASN A 81 3.84 6.34 26.55
N ALA A 82 2.67 6.04 27.11
CA ALA A 82 1.46 5.67 26.38
C ALA A 82 0.97 6.77 25.41
N ILE A 83 1.14 8.05 25.76
CA ILE A 83 0.75 9.19 24.91
C ILE A 83 1.66 9.26 23.68
N ILE A 84 2.97 9.15 23.88
CA ILE A 84 3.95 9.19 22.78
C ILE A 84 3.72 8.03 21.82
N ILE A 85 3.52 6.81 22.33
CA ILE A 85 3.26 5.63 21.51
C ILE A 85 1.94 5.76 20.74
N SER A 86 0.87 6.21 21.40
CA SER A 86 -0.44 6.34 20.76
C SER A 86 -0.40 7.41 19.66
N LEU A 87 0.25 8.55 19.92
CA LEU A 87 0.35 9.63 18.95
C LEU A 87 1.23 9.24 17.76
N THR A 88 2.42 8.71 18.00
CA THR A 88 3.35 8.34 16.91
C THR A 88 2.88 7.10 16.14
N GLY A 89 2.21 6.15 16.80
CA GLY A 89 1.62 4.99 16.16
C GLY A 89 0.32 5.26 15.40
N SER A 90 -0.34 6.42 15.60
CA SER A 90 -1.54 6.81 14.85
C SER A 90 -1.33 6.82 13.33
N ALA A 91 -0.11 7.18 12.89
CA ALA A 91 0.28 7.18 11.49
C ALA A 91 0.09 5.79 10.84
N PHE A 92 0.38 4.73 11.58
CA PHE A 92 0.19 3.36 11.11
C PHE A 92 -1.29 3.01 10.90
N ILE A 93 -2.17 3.38 11.83
CA ILE A 93 -3.61 3.10 11.74
C ILE A 93 -4.23 3.80 10.52
N LEU A 94 -3.91 5.08 10.35
CA LEU A 94 -4.35 5.88 9.20
C LEU A 94 -3.83 5.29 7.88
N ALA A 95 -2.51 5.06 7.79
CA ALA A 95 -1.88 4.56 6.58
C ALA A 95 -2.36 3.17 6.17
N TYR A 96 -2.56 2.28 7.15
CA TYR A 96 -3.06 0.93 6.90
C TYR A 96 -4.43 0.98 6.22
N LYS A 97 -5.35 1.82 6.72
CA LYS A 97 -6.68 1.95 6.12
C LYS A 97 -6.62 2.55 4.72
N VAL A 98 -5.82 3.59 4.52
CA VAL A 98 -5.61 4.18 3.19
C VAL A 98 -5.09 3.14 2.20
N ASN A 99 -4.05 2.38 2.56
CA ASN A 99 -3.48 1.35 1.71
C ASN A 99 -4.49 0.23 1.38
N LEU A 100 -5.32 -0.16 2.34
CA LEU A 100 -6.36 -1.16 2.12
C LEU A 100 -7.44 -0.66 1.13
N ILE A 101 -7.93 0.57 1.32
CA ILE A 101 -8.93 1.17 0.42
C ILE A 101 -8.36 1.39 -0.99
N VAL A 102 -7.11 1.84 -1.11
CA VAL A 102 -6.42 1.98 -2.41
C VAL A 102 -6.26 0.61 -3.09
N THR A 103 -5.91 -0.44 -2.34
CA THR A 103 -5.78 -1.80 -2.89
C THR A 103 -7.12 -2.32 -3.44
N ILE A 104 -8.21 -2.13 -2.69
CA ILE A 104 -9.57 -2.46 -3.15
C ILE A 104 -9.91 -1.66 -4.41
N ALA A 105 -9.61 -0.35 -4.42
CA ALA A 105 -9.88 0.52 -5.56
C ALA A 105 -9.09 0.10 -6.81
N ILE A 106 -7.84 -0.36 -6.66
CA ILE A 106 -7.03 -0.94 -7.75
C ILE A 106 -7.71 -2.20 -8.29
N ALA A 107 -8.15 -3.12 -7.42
CA ALA A 107 -8.82 -4.34 -7.86
C ALA A 107 -10.12 -4.05 -8.64
N VAL A 108 -10.94 -3.12 -8.12
CA VAL A 108 -12.17 -2.67 -8.79
C VAL A 108 -11.86 -1.99 -10.12
N ASP A 109 -10.85 -1.12 -10.20
CA ASP A 109 -10.47 -0.45 -11.44
C ASP A 109 -10.10 -1.47 -12.54
N ARG A 110 -9.39 -2.54 -12.16
CA ARG A 110 -9.02 -3.61 -13.10
C ARG A 110 -10.21 -4.45 -13.54
N LEU A 111 -11.13 -4.80 -12.65
CA LEU A 111 -12.36 -5.48 -13.03
C LEU A 111 -13.23 -4.63 -13.97
N GLN A 112 -13.35 -3.33 -13.69
CA GLN A 112 -14.08 -2.39 -14.54
C GLN A 112 -13.44 -2.28 -15.93
N ALA A 113 -12.12 -2.18 -16.02
CA ALA A 113 -11.40 -2.12 -17.29
C ALA A 113 -11.62 -3.37 -18.15
N MET A 114 -11.69 -4.57 -17.53
CA MET A 114 -11.85 -5.83 -18.24
C MET A 114 -13.31 -6.13 -18.63
N ARG A 115 -14.29 -5.91 -17.75
CA ARG A 115 -15.69 -6.25 -18.01
C ARG A 115 -16.49 -5.15 -18.71
N MET A 116 -16.18 -3.88 -18.43
CA MET A 116 -16.97 -2.74 -18.91
C MET A 116 -16.06 -1.68 -19.55
N PRO A 117 -15.37 -1.99 -20.66
CA PRO A 117 -14.37 -1.11 -21.26
C PRO A 117 -14.96 0.24 -21.72
N VAL A 118 -16.23 0.27 -22.17
CA VAL A 118 -16.90 1.51 -22.59
C VAL A 118 -17.14 2.44 -21.41
N TYR A 119 -17.63 1.90 -20.28
CA TYR A 119 -17.81 2.66 -19.05
C TYR A 119 -16.47 3.14 -18.49
N TYR A 120 -15.46 2.27 -18.49
CA TYR A 120 -14.10 2.59 -18.03
C TYR A 120 -13.49 3.77 -18.79
N ARG A 121 -13.67 3.84 -20.12
CA ARG A 121 -13.17 4.95 -20.95
C ARG A 121 -13.87 6.28 -20.68
N ARG A 122 -15.13 6.27 -20.22
CA ARG A 122 -15.90 7.49 -19.89
C ARG A 122 -15.67 7.97 -18.45
N LYS A 123 -15.19 7.10 -17.57
CA LYS A 123 -14.93 7.41 -16.16
C LYS A 123 -13.74 8.38 -16.02
N SER A 124 -13.95 9.47 -15.28
CA SER A 124 -12.85 10.36 -14.88
C SER A 124 -11.95 9.68 -13.85
N GLN A 125 -10.73 9.33 -14.25
CA GLN A 125 -9.75 8.69 -13.38
C GLN A 125 -9.25 9.62 -12.27
N MET A 126 -9.22 10.94 -12.47
CA MET A 126 -8.88 11.88 -11.37
C MET A 126 -9.92 11.85 -10.26
N CYS A 127 -11.20 11.96 -10.62
CA CYS A 127 -12.27 11.96 -9.63
C CYS A 127 -12.24 10.66 -8.81
N TYR A 128 -12.03 9.52 -9.49
CA TYR A 128 -11.92 8.24 -8.81
C TYR A 128 -10.76 8.17 -7.80
N VAL A 129 -9.56 8.62 -8.18
CA VAL A 129 -8.38 8.66 -7.28
C VAL A 129 -8.64 9.54 -6.07
N TRP A 130 -9.21 10.73 -6.25
CA TRP A 130 -9.53 11.65 -5.16
C TRP A 130 -10.59 11.09 -4.22
N MET A 131 -11.64 10.46 -4.76
CA MET A 131 -12.66 9.79 -3.97
C MET A 131 -12.07 8.63 -3.16
N THR A 132 -11.20 7.81 -3.77
CA THR A 132 -10.50 6.74 -3.06
C THR A 132 -9.66 7.28 -1.91
N LEU A 133 -8.88 8.34 -2.14
CA LEU A 133 -8.07 8.98 -1.10
C LEU A 133 -8.95 9.55 0.02
N PHE A 134 -10.03 10.26 -0.32
CA PHE A 134 -10.94 10.86 0.66
C PHE A 134 -11.60 9.79 1.54
N ILE A 135 -12.11 8.70 0.94
CA ILE A 135 -12.71 7.59 1.69
C ILE A 135 -11.66 6.94 2.62
N GLY A 136 -10.45 6.69 2.10
CA GLY A 136 -9.36 6.11 2.90
C GLY A 136 -8.95 6.98 4.08
N LEU A 137 -8.80 8.30 3.86
CA LEU A 137 -8.45 9.26 4.90
C LEU A 137 -9.58 9.44 5.92
N ALA A 138 -10.83 9.58 5.47
CA ALA A 138 -11.97 9.74 6.36
C ALA A 138 -12.13 8.53 7.29
N TRP A 139 -12.02 7.31 6.75
CA TRP A 139 -12.11 6.10 7.55
C TRP A 139 -10.90 5.93 8.49
N GLY A 140 -9.68 6.12 7.99
CA GLY A 140 -8.49 6.01 8.83
C GLY A 140 -8.44 7.09 9.93
N ALA A 141 -8.97 8.28 9.66
CA ALA A 141 -9.12 9.34 10.67
C ALA A 141 -10.17 8.94 11.73
N ALA A 142 -11.32 8.40 11.32
CA ALA A 142 -12.31 7.89 12.25
C ALA A 142 -11.75 6.78 13.16
N ASP A 143 -10.95 5.87 12.62
CA ASP A 143 -10.26 4.84 13.41
C ASP A 143 -9.24 5.45 14.37
N THR A 144 -8.49 6.46 13.94
CA THR A 144 -7.52 7.16 14.80
C THR A 144 -8.20 7.91 15.94
N VAL A 145 -9.32 8.58 15.67
CA VAL A 145 -10.15 9.24 16.69
C VAL A 145 -10.71 8.21 17.67
N SER A 146 -11.22 7.09 17.15
CA SER A 146 -11.72 5.98 17.98
C SER A 146 -10.62 5.42 18.88
N MET A 147 -9.39 5.27 18.37
CA MET A 147 -8.24 4.86 19.18
C MET A 147 -8.03 5.81 20.36
N ILE A 148 -7.98 7.12 20.10
CA ILE A 148 -7.67 8.12 21.14
C ILE A 148 -8.76 8.17 22.20
N ILE A 149 -10.04 8.09 21.79
CA ILE A 149 -11.18 8.14 22.72
C ILE A 149 -11.23 6.90 23.62
N MET A 150 -10.99 5.71 23.05
CA MET A 150 -11.14 4.46 23.78
C MET A 150 -9.90 4.06 24.59
N THR A 151 -8.73 4.63 24.28
CA THR A 151 -7.46 4.24 24.91
C THR A 151 -7.24 4.96 26.25
N PRO A 152 -6.98 4.23 27.35
CA PRO A 152 -6.67 4.86 28.64
C PRO A 152 -5.25 5.43 28.65
N LEU A 153 -5.11 6.69 28.26
CA LEU A 153 -3.80 7.38 28.13
C LEU A 153 -3.09 7.64 29.47
N ASN A 154 -3.81 7.55 30.59
CA ASN A 154 -3.29 7.86 31.93
C ASN A 154 -2.71 6.65 32.67
N VAL A 155 -2.81 5.45 32.09
CA VAL A 155 -2.34 4.21 32.74
C VAL A 155 -0.92 3.91 32.30
N HIS A 156 -0.03 3.77 33.29
CA HIS A 156 1.34 3.36 33.07
C HIS A 156 1.43 1.83 32.94
N ILE A 157 2.00 1.33 31.85
CA ILE A 157 2.06 -0.11 31.57
C ILE A 157 3.52 -0.53 31.48
N TYR A 158 3.97 -1.34 32.44
CA TYR A 158 5.31 -1.92 32.43
C TYR A 158 5.37 -3.17 31.54
N ASN A 159 6.53 -3.42 30.94
CA ASN A 159 6.82 -4.61 30.14
C ASN A 159 5.90 -4.81 28.91
N CYS A 160 5.40 -3.71 28.33
CA CYS A 160 4.70 -3.73 27.06
C CYS A 160 5.62 -3.28 25.91
N ALA A 161 5.96 -4.21 25.02
CA ALA A 161 6.87 -3.99 23.89
C ALA A 161 6.16 -3.80 22.55
N ALA A 162 4.83 -3.58 22.53
CA ALA A 162 4.06 -3.43 21.31
C ALA A 162 2.93 -2.42 21.47
N MET A 163 2.65 -1.63 20.42
CA MET A 163 1.56 -0.64 20.43
C MET A 163 0.22 -1.23 20.89
N GLY A 164 -0.06 -2.48 20.52
CA GLY A 164 -1.30 -3.17 20.86
C GLY A 164 -1.55 -3.32 22.35
N CYS A 165 -0.53 -3.40 23.22
CA CYS A 165 -0.79 -3.49 24.66
C CYS A 165 -1.05 -2.13 25.34
N PHE A 166 -0.81 -1.00 24.67
CA PHE A 166 -1.25 0.31 25.14
C PHE A 166 -2.71 0.61 24.78
N GLN A 167 -3.29 -0.12 23.83
CA GLN A 167 -4.65 0.11 23.34
C GLN A 167 -5.70 -0.69 24.12
N ALA A 168 -6.88 -0.09 24.28
CA ALA A 168 -8.05 -0.76 24.84
C ALA A 168 -8.43 -2.01 24.04
N ASN A 169 -8.90 -3.04 24.75
CA ASN A 169 -9.35 -4.30 24.13
C ASN A 169 -10.48 -4.05 23.13
N ASP A 170 -11.44 -3.18 23.47
CA ASP A 170 -12.60 -2.88 22.64
C ASP A 170 -12.19 -2.22 21.31
N PHE A 171 -11.23 -1.29 21.36
CA PHE A 171 -10.68 -0.68 20.15
C PHE A 171 -9.96 -1.72 19.27
N ARG A 172 -9.15 -2.59 19.87
CA ARG A 172 -8.44 -3.64 19.14
C ARG A 172 -9.39 -4.60 18.45
N ALA A 173 -10.47 -5.00 19.13
CA ALA A 173 -11.51 -5.85 18.55
C ALA A 173 -12.23 -5.14 17.39
N TYR A 174 -12.65 -3.89 17.57
CA TYR A 174 -13.27 -3.08 16.51
C TYR A 174 -12.35 -2.95 15.29
N TRP A 175 -11.11 -2.51 15.50
CA TRP A 175 -10.16 -2.25 14.43
C TRP A 175 -9.76 -3.55 13.71
N GLY A 176 -9.57 -4.64 14.47
CA GLY A 176 -9.30 -5.97 13.95
C GLY A 176 -10.43 -6.50 13.06
N ILE A 177 -11.68 -6.43 13.53
CA ILE A 177 -12.86 -6.87 12.76
C ILE A 177 -13.08 -6.02 11.51
N SER A 178 -12.97 -4.69 11.63
CA SER A 178 -13.10 -3.76 10.50
C SER A 178 -12.09 -4.08 9.40
N ASN A 179 -10.82 -4.30 9.78
CA ASN A 179 -9.77 -4.64 8.84
C ASN A 179 -9.95 -6.03 8.25
N MET A 180 -10.34 -7.03 9.05
CA MET A 180 -10.63 -8.38 8.58
C MET A 180 -11.70 -8.35 7.48
N PHE A 181 -12.80 -7.63 7.70
CA PHE A 181 -13.88 -7.50 6.72
C PHE A 181 -13.40 -6.92 5.39
N LEU A 182 -12.67 -5.79 5.44
CA LEU A 182 -12.13 -5.15 4.25
C LEU A 182 -11.07 -6.02 3.54
N ASN A 183 -10.24 -6.74 4.30
CA ASN A 183 -9.24 -7.65 3.76
C ASN A 183 -9.87 -8.85 3.04
N VAL A 184 -10.96 -9.40 3.55
CA VAL A 184 -11.73 -10.46 2.87
C VAL A 184 -12.29 -9.94 1.54
N ILE A 185 -12.86 -8.73 1.52
CA ILE A 185 -13.35 -8.10 0.27
C ILE A 185 -12.19 -7.95 -0.73
N ALA A 186 -11.06 -7.40 -0.29
CA ALA A 186 -9.87 -7.21 -1.14
C ALA A 186 -9.35 -8.54 -1.71
N MET A 187 -9.35 -9.61 -0.90
CA MET A 187 -8.92 -10.94 -1.30
C MET A 187 -9.85 -11.55 -2.35
N LEU A 188 -11.17 -11.48 -2.15
CA LEU A 188 -12.17 -11.97 -3.11
C LEU A 188 -12.07 -11.22 -4.45
N LEU A 189 -11.92 -9.89 -4.41
CA LEU A 189 -11.73 -9.08 -5.61
C LEU A 189 -10.42 -9.45 -6.33
N THR A 190 -9.35 -9.71 -5.59
CA THR A 190 -8.06 -10.13 -6.16
C THR A 190 -8.16 -11.48 -6.88
N ILE A 191 -8.83 -12.46 -6.27
CA ILE A 191 -9.09 -13.76 -6.88
C ILE A 191 -9.94 -13.59 -8.16
N TRP A 192 -10.95 -12.72 -8.10
CA TRP A 192 -11.78 -12.42 -9.27
C TRP A 192 -10.98 -11.77 -10.41
N VAL A 193 -10.11 -10.81 -10.09
CA VAL A 193 -9.18 -10.22 -11.06
C VAL A 193 -8.31 -11.31 -11.70
N ALA A 194 -7.77 -12.24 -10.91
CA ALA A 194 -6.95 -13.35 -11.39
C ALA A 194 -7.70 -14.26 -12.39
N HIS A 195 -8.95 -14.58 -12.07
CA HIS A 195 -9.82 -15.40 -12.91
C HIS A 195 -10.14 -14.72 -14.24
N GLU A 196 -10.57 -13.45 -14.21
CA GLU A 196 -10.89 -12.68 -15.42
C GLU A 196 -9.64 -12.46 -16.30
N LEU A 197 -8.48 -12.19 -15.70
CA LEU A 197 -7.22 -12.06 -16.42
C LEU A 197 -6.85 -13.33 -17.20
N SER A 198 -7.09 -14.50 -16.59
CA SER A 198 -6.83 -15.79 -17.20
C SER A 198 -7.78 -16.05 -18.38
N GLY A 199 -9.06 -15.71 -18.22
CA GLY A 199 -10.04 -15.77 -19.30
C GLY A 199 -9.77 -14.79 -20.45
N PHE A 200 -9.36 -13.56 -20.12
CA PHE A 200 -9.08 -12.50 -21.09
C PHE A 200 -7.90 -12.83 -22.00
N LYS A 201 -6.81 -13.39 -21.44
CA LYS A 201 -5.65 -13.86 -22.23
C LYS A 201 -6.05 -14.88 -23.29
N ARG A 202 -7.01 -15.76 -22.99
CA ARG A 202 -7.48 -16.82 -23.88
C ARG A 202 -8.40 -16.30 -25.00
N LYS A 203 -9.26 -15.31 -24.72
CA LYS A 203 -10.23 -14.78 -25.69
C LYS A 203 -9.65 -13.74 -26.64
N ASN A 204 -8.77 -12.87 -26.14
CA ASN A 204 -8.35 -11.68 -26.87
C ASN A 204 -7.00 -11.82 -27.61
N SER A 205 -6.39 -13.01 -27.62
CA SER A 205 -5.19 -13.23 -28.45
C SER A 205 -5.48 -13.23 -29.95
N VAL A 206 -6.76 -13.25 -30.34
CA VAL A 206 -7.21 -13.36 -31.74
C VAL A 206 -7.67 -12.02 -32.31
N THR A 207 -8.07 -11.06 -31.47
CA THR A 207 -8.83 -9.86 -31.91
C THR A 207 -8.09 -8.53 -31.74
N LEU A 208 -7.06 -8.45 -30.88
CA LEU A 208 -6.33 -7.22 -30.60
C LEU A 208 -5.00 -7.14 -31.37
N GLY A 209 -4.65 -5.95 -31.85
CA GLY A 209 -3.34 -5.70 -32.46
C GLY A 209 -2.20 -5.95 -31.46
N ILE A 210 -1.07 -6.47 -31.97
CA ILE A 210 0.09 -6.92 -31.17
C ILE A 210 0.58 -5.86 -30.17
N ARG A 211 0.54 -4.57 -30.53
CA ARG A 211 1.00 -3.44 -29.69
C ARG A 211 0.05 -3.15 -28.53
N GLU A 212 -1.26 -3.11 -28.78
CA GLU A 212 -2.27 -2.88 -27.75
C GLU A 212 -2.37 -4.05 -26.78
N GLN A 213 -2.27 -5.28 -27.30
CA GLN A 213 -2.25 -6.50 -26.50
C GLN A 213 -1.04 -6.52 -25.54
N LYS A 214 0.15 -6.11 -26.01
CA LYS A 214 1.36 -6.02 -25.15
C LYS A 214 1.20 -4.99 -24.04
N GLN A 215 0.64 -3.81 -24.32
CA GLN A 215 0.42 -2.76 -23.32
C GLN A 215 -0.62 -3.17 -22.27
N LEU A 216 -1.76 -3.74 -22.69
CA LEU A 216 -2.79 -4.22 -21.78
C LEU A 216 -2.30 -5.37 -20.91
N THR A 217 -1.58 -6.33 -21.49
CA THR A 217 -1.01 -7.47 -20.75
C THR A 217 0.00 -6.98 -19.71
N GLN A 218 0.77 -5.94 -20.01
CA GLN A 218 1.72 -5.36 -19.07
C GLN A 218 1.04 -4.63 -17.91
N ALA A 219 0.04 -3.78 -18.17
CA ALA A 219 -0.70 -3.08 -17.11
C ALA A 219 -1.43 -4.05 -16.17
N ASN A 220 -1.97 -5.12 -16.76
CA ASN A 220 -2.62 -6.22 -16.05
C ASN A 220 -1.63 -7.02 -15.19
N ARG A 221 -0.45 -7.34 -15.72
CA ARG A 221 0.60 -8.06 -14.97
C ARG A 221 1.12 -7.24 -13.79
N LEU A 222 1.31 -5.93 -13.97
CA LEU A 222 1.76 -5.03 -12.91
C LEU A 222 0.74 -4.98 -11.76
N SER A 223 -0.53 -4.74 -12.10
CA SER A 223 -1.59 -4.61 -11.10
C SER A 223 -1.88 -5.92 -10.39
N PHE A 224 -1.85 -7.04 -11.13
CA PHE A 224 -1.92 -8.37 -10.54
C PHE A 224 -0.74 -8.65 -9.60
N GLY A 225 0.48 -8.24 -9.95
CA GLY A 225 1.66 -8.37 -9.09
C GLY A 225 1.47 -7.63 -7.76
N ILE A 226 0.96 -6.40 -7.79
CA ILE A 226 0.69 -5.58 -6.60
C ILE A 226 -0.41 -6.21 -5.73
N LEU A 227 -1.50 -6.67 -6.35
CA LEU A 227 -2.58 -7.36 -5.63
C LEU A 227 -2.09 -8.67 -4.99
N LEU A 228 -1.21 -9.41 -5.67
CA LEU A 228 -0.63 -10.65 -5.15
C LEU A 228 0.34 -10.40 -4.00
N ILE A 229 1.20 -9.37 -4.10
CA ILE A 229 2.07 -8.94 -3.00
C ILE A 229 1.22 -8.54 -1.79
N SER A 230 0.20 -7.71 -2.02
CA SER A 230 -0.72 -7.27 -0.96
C SER A 230 -1.44 -8.47 -0.34
N MET A 231 -1.88 -9.45 -1.14
CA MET A 231 -2.51 -10.67 -0.65
C MET A 231 -1.58 -11.47 0.26
N LEU A 232 -0.32 -11.68 -0.12
CA LEU A 232 0.65 -12.49 0.62
C LEU A 232 1.12 -11.83 1.92
N PHE A 233 1.40 -10.53 1.89
CA PHE A 233 2.06 -9.84 3.01
C PHE A 233 1.11 -9.05 3.90
N LEU A 234 -0.11 -8.76 3.44
CA LEU A 234 -1.09 -7.96 4.18
C LEU A 234 -2.40 -8.71 4.42
N LEU A 235 -3.06 -9.19 3.36
CA LEU A 235 -4.44 -9.70 3.47
C LEU A 235 -4.49 -11.05 4.21
N ILE A 236 -3.63 -12.00 3.83
CA ILE A 236 -3.61 -13.35 4.45
C ILE A 236 -3.18 -13.27 5.92
N PRO A 237 -2.04 -12.64 6.27
CA PRO A 237 -1.64 -12.53 7.67
C PRO A 237 -2.70 -11.81 8.51
N SER A 238 -3.27 -10.71 8.01
CA SER A 238 -4.30 -9.98 8.76
C SER A 238 -5.58 -10.77 8.99
N THR A 239 -6.07 -11.51 7.98
CA THR A 239 -7.32 -12.27 8.10
C THR A 239 -7.14 -13.46 9.01
N PHE A 240 -6.01 -14.16 8.90
CA PHE A 240 -5.64 -15.26 9.80
C PHE A 240 -5.63 -14.81 11.26
N VAL A 241 -5.04 -13.65 11.53
CA VAL A 241 -4.99 -13.07 12.88
C VAL A 241 -6.37 -12.71 13.40
N GLY A 242 -7.22 -12.10 12.57
CA GLY A 242 -8.60 -11.77 12.95
C GLY A 242 -9.44 -13.02 13.28
N VAL A 243 -9.29 -14.11 12.53
CA VAL A 243 -9.97 -15.38 12.79
C VAL A 243 -9.51 -16.01 14.10
N ILE A 244 -8.20 -15.99 14.38
CA ILE A 244 -7.64 -16.51 15.65
C ILE A 244 -8.16 -15.72 16.85
N ASP A 245 -8.28 -14.40 16.72
CA ASP A 245 -8.78 -13.54 17.79
C ASP A 245 -10.27 -13.82 18.10
N LEU A 246 -11.08 -14.07 17.06
CA LEU A 246 -12.46 -14.53 17.21
C LEU A 246 -12.57 -15.89 17.94
N MET A 247 -11.55 -16.73 17.82
CA MET A 247 -11.45 -18.00 18.55
C MET A 247 -10.98 -17.85 20.01
N LYS A 248 -10.85 -16.61 20.53
CA LYS A 248 -10.39 -16.27 21.90
C LYS A 248 -8.99 -16.80 22.24
N LEU A 249 -8.14 -17.02 21.24
CA LEU A 249 -6.73 -17.31 21.49
C LEU A 249 -6.00 -15.98 21.68
N GLU A 250 -5.41 -15.73 22.86
CA GLU A 250 -4.76 -14.46 23.24
C GLU A 250 -3.46 -14.11 22.46
N ILE A 251 -3.38 -14.43 21.17
CA ILE A 251 -2.18 -14.20 20.35
C ILE A 251 -2.06 -12.71 19.96
N PHE A 252 -3.15 -11.95 20.01
CA PHE A 252 -3.23 -10.56 19.53
C PHE A 252 -2.26 -9.59 20.24
N LYS A 253 -1.95 -9.80 21.52
CA LYS A 253 -1.00 -8.97 22.28
C LYS A 253 0.42 -8.96 21.69
N LYS A 254 0.76 -9.95 20.85
CA LYS A 254 2.08 -10.09 20.23
C LYS A 254 2.12 -9.75 18.74
N ILE A 255 0.97 -9.52 18.09
CA ILE A 255 0.91 -9.53 16.63
C ILE A 255 1.00 -8.12 15.99
N GLY A 256 0.82 -7.05 16.76
CA GLY A 256 0.92 -5.66 16.27
C GLY A 256 2.11 -5.37 15.33
N PRO A 257 3.35 -5.81 15.65
CA PRO A 257 4.51 -5.61 14.79
C PRO A 257 4.42 -6.30 13.42
N PHE A 258 3.69 -7.41 13.28
CA PHE A 258 3.57 -8.13 12.00
C PHE A 258 2.77 -7.34 10.97
N TYR A 259 1.80 -6.53 11.39
CA TYR A 259 1.07 -5.66 10.46
C TYR A 259 1.97 -4.56 9.88
N ILE A 260 2.83 -3.98 10.71
CA ILE A 260 3.81 -2.96 10.29
C ILE A 260 4.81 -3.59 9.32
N ILE A 261 5.38 -4.73 9.67
CA ILE A 261 6.32 -5.48 8.81
C ILE A 261 5.66 -5.81 7.48
N GLY A 262 4.43 -6.34 7.49
CA GLY A 262 3.68 -6.68 6.27
C GLY A 262 3.44 -5.46 5.37
N LEU A 263 3.08 -4.32 5.95
CA LEU A 263 2.84 -3.07 5.22
C LEU A 263 4.12 -2.52 4.60
N LEU A 264 5.22 -2.51 5.35
CA LEU A 264 6.52 -2.06 4.84
C LEU A 264 7.07 -3.00 3.76
N LEU A 265 6.95 -4.32 3.97
CA LEU A 265 7.42 -5.31 3.00
C LEU A 265 6.61 -5.24 1.71
N ALA A 266 5.29 -5.05 1.80
CA ALA A 266 4.46 -4.80 0.63
C ALA A 266 4.91 -3.52 -0.11
N GLY A 267 5.17 -2.42 0.61
CA GLY A 267 5.66 -1.18 0.01
C GLY A 267 7.02 -1.33 -0.69
N VAL A 268 7.97 -2.05 -0.07
CA VAL A 268 9.28 -2.35 -0.68
C VAL A 268 9.09 -3.18 -1.96
N LEU A 269 8.32 -4.26 -1.90
CA LEU A 269 8.11 -5.15 -3.05
C LEU A 269 7.31 -4.47 -4.17
N ASN A 270 6.36 -3.60 -3.82
CA ASN A 270 5.63 -2.77 -4.79
C ASN A 270 6.61 -1.91 -5.58
N SER A 271 7.57 -1.25 -4.92
CA SER A 271 8.60 -0.44 -5.59
C SER A 271 9.45 -1.25 -6.58
N VAL A 272 9.85 -2.47 -6.20
CA VAL A 272 10.58 -3.39 -7.08
C VAL A 272 9.72 -3.79 -8.27
N VAL A 273 8.44 -4.10 -8.04
CA VAL A 273 7.48 -4.47 -9.09
C VAL A 273 7.24 -3.31 -10.07
N TYR A 274 7.14 -2.07 -9.58
CA TYR A 274 7.01 -0.89 -10.45
C TYR A 274 8.19 -0.75 -11.42
N ILE A 275 9.42 -0.91 -10.93
CA ILE A 275 10.64 -0.74 -11.73
C ILE A 275 10.85 -1.93 -12.68
N THR A 276 10.56 -3.15 -12.23
CA THR A 276 10.86 -4.37 -13.01
C THR A 276 9.80 -4.69 -14.07
N LEU A 277 8.51 -4.56 -13.72
CA LEU A 277 7.40 -5.04 -14.55
C LEU A 277 6.81 -3.95 -15.47
N HIS A 278 7.00 -2.66 -15.18
CA HIS A 278 6.46 -1.57 -15.99
C HIS A 278 7.51 -0.95 -16.91
N ALA A 279 7.38 -1.17 -18.23
CA ALA A 279 8.42 -0.86 -19.21
C ALA A 279 8.71 0.64 -19.31
N GLU A 280 7.70 1.50 -19.23
CA GLU A 280 7.91 2.95 -19.31
C GLU A 280 8.58 3.49 -18.03
N LEU A 281 8.28 2.90 -16.86
CA LEU A 281 8.96 3.24 -15.59
C LEU A 281 10.41 2.75 -15.63
N ARG A 282 10.64 1.54 -16.14
CA ARG A 282 11.98 0.98 -16.32
C ARG A 282 12.84 1.80 -17.28
N LYS A 283 12.27 2.25 -18.40
CA LYS A 283 12.97 3.14 -19.35
C LYS A 283 13.32 4.48 -18.70
N ALA A 284 12.37 5.07 -17.97
CA ALA A 284 12.59 6.30 -17.22
C ALA A 284 13.70 6.14 -16.16
N ALA A 285 13.68 5.04 -15.41
CA ALA A 285 14.71 4.69 -14.44
C ALA A 285 16.08 4.56 -15.10
N ASN A 286 16.17 3.80 -16.20
CA ASN A 286 17.43 3.63 -16.94
C ASN A 286 17.94 4.95 -17.50
N ALA A 287 17.06 5.82 -18.01
CA ALA A 287 17.44 7.13 -18.53
C ALA A 287 17.99 8.05 -17.43
N LEU A 288 17.37 8.05 -16.25
CA LEU A 288 17.83 8.77 -15.06
C LEU A 288 19.18 8.24 -14.58
N CYS A 289 19.32 6.92 -14.42
CA CYS A 289 20.58 6.28 -13.99
C CYS A 289 21.72 6.45 -15.01
N SER A 290 21.40 6.55 -16.30
CA SER A 290 22.40 6.73 -17.36
C SER A 290 22.74 8.21 -17.62
N GLY A 291 22.20 9.15 -16.85
CA GLY A 291 22.47 10.59 -17.02
C GLY A 291 21.97 11.20 -18.33
N LYS A 292 21.11 10.51 -19.10
CA LYS A 292 20.62 10.96 -20.42
C LYS A 292 19.53 12.05 -20.35
N LEU A 293 19.33 12.65 -19.18
CA LEU A 293 18.19 13.53 -18.88
C LEU A 293 18.23 14.93 -19.51
N VAL A 294 19.29 15.30 -20.22
CA VAL A 294 19.45 16.68 -20.72
C VAL A 294 18.85 16.90 -22.12
N MET A 295 18.46 15.87 -22.90
CA MET A 295 18.12 16.08 -24.32
C MET A 295 16.65 15.93 -24.76
N GLU A 296 15.72 15.47 -23.92
CA GLU A 296 14.33 15.23 -24.37
C GLU A 296 13.33 16.33 -23.95
N SER A 297 13.81 17.46 -23.42
CA SER A 297 12.96 18.63 -23.10
C SER A 297 12.78 19.60 -24.26
N SER A 298 13.50 19.43 -25.37
CA SER A 298 13.54 20.43 -26.45
C SER A 298 13.55 19.79 -27.84
N THR A 299 12.51 19.06 -28.22
CA THR A 299 12.15 18.87 -29.64
C THR A 299 10.64 18.78 -29.82
N ALA A 300 10.09 19.94 -30.20
CA ALA A 300 8.99 20.17 -31.14
C ALA A 300 7.78 19.20 -31.12
N VAL A 301 6.69 19.70 -30.54
CA VAL A 301 5.34 19.46 -31.05
C VAL A 301 5.29 19.98 -32.49
N SER A 302 5.15 19.08 -33.46
CA SER A 302 4.74 19.45 -34.82
C SER A 302 3.22 19.25 -34.94
N PRO A 303 2.45 20.25 -35.38
CA PRO A 303 1.02 20.12 -35.62
C PRO A 303 0.79 19.60 -37.04
N THR A 304 0.26 18.39 -37.17
CA THR A 304 -0.47 17.98 -38.38
C THR A 304 -1.73 17.22 -37.97
N THR A 305 -2.72 17.99 -37.55
CA THR A 305 -4.12 17.59 -37.57
C THR A 305 -4.59 17.64 -39.01
N ASN A 306 -4.70 16.49 -39.68
CA ASN A 306 -5.61 16.33 -40.81
C ASN A 306 -6.57 15.20 -40.48
N ALA A 307 -7.82 15.64 -40.25
CA ALA A 307 -9.08 14.96 -40.46
C ALA A 307 -9.02 13.55 -41.05
N TYR A 308 -9.66 12.59 -40.38
CA TYR A 308 -10.65 11.72 -41.04
C TYR A 308 -11.77 11.35 -40.06
N SER A 309 -12.96 11.75 -40.46
CA SER A 309 -14.29 11.32 -40.04
C SER A 309 -14.55 9.84 -40.35
N THR A 310 -15.67 9.32 -39.80
CA THR A 310 -16.42 8.09 -40.20
C THR A 310 -15.70 6.75 -39.94
N PHE A 311 -16.24 5.72 -39.26
CA PHE A 311 -17.57 5.28 -38.82
C PHE A 311 -17.49 4.72 -37.39
#